data_AF-A0A354BPD1-F1
#
_entry.id   AF-A0A354BPD1-F1
#
_cell.length_a   1.000
_cell.length_b   1.000
_cell.length_c   1.000
_cell.angle_alpha   90.00
_cell.angle_beta   90.00
_cell.angle_gamma   90.00
#
_symmetry.space_group_name_H-M   'P 1'
#
loop_
_entity.id
_entity.type
_entity.pdbx_description
1 polymer ?
#
loop_
_entity_poly.entity_id
_entity_poly.type
_entity_poly.pdbx_seq_one_letter_code
_entity_poly.pdbx_strand_id
1 'polypeptide(L)'
;MQQVAPRIYCIPATQAPVVAVFRRGPSNWSHIGRWDLATQCYEPGAWLGGRIFPRRSDMSPDGQYLCYFAHKPSAIWEHGDAYIAISKLPWLTALHAFGTCGTWTRGYCFTEAGGSDDRPMAKLPIPYGLRSIPAIQFANERRRGWVEEGNSPARDPGDAWDQHRHARMRKPQPCGTRVLCVESVGWA
;
A
#
# COMPACT_ATOMS: atom_id res chain seq x y z
N MET A 1 21.68 20.12 -13.14
CA MET A 1 20.38 19.41 -12.97
C MET A 1 19.88 19.64 -11.56
N GLN A 2 18.67 20.16 -11.40
CA GLN A 2 18.08 20.36 -10.07
C GLN A 2 17.67 18.99 -9.50
N GLN A 3 18.17 18.66 -8.31
CA GLN A 3 17.90 17.38 -7.66
C GLN A 3 16.46 17.39 -7.12
N VAL A 4 15.54 16.74 -7.83
CA VAL A 4 14.14 16.61 -7.37
C VAL A 4 14.08 15.53 -6.30
N ALA A 5 13.56 15.86 -5.12
CA ALA A 5 13.37 14.90 -4.04
C ALA A 5 12.47 13.73 -4.51
N PRO A 6 12.81 12.47 -4.17
CA PRO A 6 11.99 11.33 -4.56
C PRO A 6 10.63 11.38 -3.86
N ARG A 7 9.59 10.91 -4.56
CA ARG A 7 8.28 10.70 -3.93
C ARG A 7 8.34 9.38 -3.17
N ILE A 8 8.22 9.45 -1.85
CA ILE A 8 8.29 8.31 -0.94
C ILE A 8 6.92 8.08 -0.31
N TYR A 9 6.55 6.81 -0.17
CA TYR A 9 5.42 6.37 0.64
C TYR A 9 5.87 5.19 1.51
N CYS A 10 5.45 5.17 2.77
CA CYS A 10 5.91 4.18 3.74
C CYS A 10 4.73 3.44 4.36
N ILE A 11 4.87 2.12 4.49
CA ILE A 11 3.87 1.22 5.07
C ILE A 11 4.55 0.50 6.24
N PRO A 12 4.33 0.92 7.51
CA PRO A 12 4.93 0.27 8.69
C PRO A 12 4.18 -0.99 9.11
N ALA A 13 4.88 -2.02 9.57
CA ALA A 13 4.26 -3.25 10.04
C ALA A 13 3.50 -2.95 11.33
N THR A 14 2.44 -3.71 11.59
CA THR A 14 1.62 -3.51 12.79
C THR A 14 2.17 -4.28 14.00
N GLN A 15 2.98 -5.32 13.78
CA GLN A 15 3.51 -6.19 14.84
C GLN A 15 5.04 -6.35 14.78
N ALA A 16 5.73 -5.61 13.90
CA ALA A 16 7.18 -5.66 13.77
C ALA A 16 7.76 -4.26 13.49
N PRO A 17 9.01 -3.98 13.90
CA PRO A 17 9.67 -2.70 13.69
C PRO A 17 10.21 -2.55 12.26
N VAL A 18 9.39 -2.87 11.27
CA VAL A 18 9.75 -2.91 9.85
C VAL A 18 8.87 -1.94 9.07
N VAL A 19 9.43 -1.27 8.07
CA VAL A 19 8.70 -0.39 7.16
C VAL A 19 9.02 -0.76 5.71
N ALA A 20 7.98 -1.02 4.91
CA ALA A 20 8.11 -1.07 3.46
C ALA A 20 8.18 0.36 2.93
N VAL A 21 9.25 0.66 2.19
CA VAL A 21 9.51 1.99 1.62
C VAL A 21 9.30 1.92 0.11
N PHE A 22 8.29 2.62 -0.38
CA PHE A 22 7.98 2.76 -1.79
C PHE A 22 8.60 4.05 -2.28
N ARG A 23 9.48 3.96 -3.27
CA ARG A 23 10.05 5.12 -3.95
C ARG A 23 9.55 5.16 -5.38
N ARG A 24 9.06 6.32 -5.81
CA ARG A 24 8.71 6.58 -7.21
C ARG A 24 9.79 7.43 -7.88
N GLY A 25 10.28 6.95 -9.02
CA GLY A 25 11.22 7.64 -9.90
C GLY A 25 12.59 6.95 -10.01
N PRO A 26 13.42 7.33 -11.00
CA PRO A 26 13.14 8.35 -12.03
C PRO A 26 12.11 7.87 -13.08
N SER A 27 11.40 8.80 -13.71
CA SER A 27 10.44 8.57 -14.80
C SER A 27 9.30 7.60 -14.48
N ASN A 28 9.35 6.34 -14.95
CA ASN A 28 8.34 5.29 -14.83
C ASN A 28 8.76 4.13 -13.91
N TRP A 29 9.81 4.32 -13.10
CA TRP A 29 10.28 3.29 -12.17
C TRP A 29 9.70 3.41 -10.77
N SER A 30 9.56 2.26 -10.12
CA SER A 30 9.24 2.11 -8.70
C SER A 30 10.31 1.24 -8.04
N HIS A 31 10.72 1.61 -6.83
CA HIS A 31 11.67 0.86 -6.01
C HIS A 31 11.03 0.52 -4.67
N ILE A 32 11.28 -0.70 -4.19
CA ILE A 32 10.90 -1.14 -2.85
C ILE A 32 12.15 -1.28 -2.00
N GLY A 33 12.11 -0.72 -0.80
CA GLY A 33 13.12 -0.93 0.24
C GLY A 33 12.50 -1.45 1.52
N ARG A 34 13.35 -1.99 2.39
CA ARG A 34 13.03 -2.38 3.76
C ARG A 34 13.76 -1.45 4.69
N TRP A 35 13.05 -0.86 5.64
CA TRP A 35 13.65 -0.12 6.73
C TRP A 35 13.37 -0.84 8.04
N ASP A 36 14.44 -1.30 8.69
CA ASP A 36 14.39 -1.85 10.03
C ASP A 36 14.59 -0.70 11.04
N LEU A 37 13.57 -0.47 11.86
CA LEU A 37 13.54 0.62 12.85
C LEU A 37 14.29 0.25 14.14
N ALA A 38 14.46 -1.04 14.43
CA ALA A 38 15.18 -1.50 15.61
C ALA A 38 16.69 -1.34 15.42
N THR A 39 17.19 -1.69 14.24
CA THR A 39 18.61 -1.55 13.87
C THR A 39 18.93 -0.22 13.18
N GLN A 40 17.90 0.55 12.81
CA GLN A 40 18.00 1.78 12.02
C GLN A 40 18.65 1.56 10.65
N CYS A 41 18.60 0.33 10.12
CA CYS A 41 19.19 -0.03 8.85
C CYS A 41 18.18 0.04 7.71
N TYR A 42 18.56 0.69 6.61
CA TYR A 42 17.81 0.69 5.37
C TYR A 42 18.44 -0.25 4.34
N GLU A 43 17.66 -1.24 3.88
CA GLU A 43 18.03 -2.19 2.85
C GLU A 43 17.33 -1.82 1.52
N PRO A 44 18.08 -1.44 0.48
CA PRO A 44 17.52 -1.26 -0.85
C PRO A 44 17.12 -2.61 -1.46
N GLY A 45 15.97 -2.66 -2.12
CA GLY A 45 15.44 -3.89 -2.71
C GLY A 45 15.23 -3.78 -4.21
N ALA A 46 14.15 -4.41 -4.67
CA ALA A 46 13.92 -4.57 -6.10
C ALA A 46 13.40 -3.29 -6.78
N TRP A 47 13.75 -3.17 -8.06
CA TRP A 47 13.26 -2.16 -8.97
C TRP A 47 12.24 -2.76 -9.94
N LEU A 48 11.19 -2.00 -10.22
CA LEU A 48 10.20 -2.30 -11.26
C LEU A 48 10.13 -1.14 -12.25
N GLY A 49 10.33 -1.45 -13.53
CA GLY A 49 10.03 -0.55 -14.64
C GLY A 49 8.53 -0.47 -14.87
N GLY A 50 7.80 0.15 -13.95
CA GLY A 50 6.36 0.27 -13.92
C GLY A 50 5.90 1.04 -12.68
N ARG A 51 4.58 1.16 -12.50
CA ARG A 51 4.00 1.85 -11.36
C ARG A 51 3.54 0.85 -10.31
N ILE A 52 4.08 0.98 -9.10
CA ILE A 52 3.48 0.37 -7.90
C ILE A 52 2.59 1.42 -7.23
N PHE A 53 1.40 1.02 -6.78
CA PHE A 53 0.42 1.91 -6.15
C PHE A 53 0.42 1.68 -4.62
N PRO A 54 1.11 2.51 -3.83
CA PRO A 54 1.33 2.21 -2.41
C PRO A 54 0.02 2.21 -1.59
N ARG A 55 -0.93 3.10 -1.92
CA ARG A 55 -2.26 3.13 -1.27
C ARG A 55 -3.16 1.93 -1.59
N ARG A 56 -2.74 1.09 -2.55
CA ARG A 56 -3.42 -0.14 -2.98
C ARG A 56 -2.54 -1.37 -2.72
N SER A 57 -1.59 -1.20 -1.81
CA SER A 57 -0.62 -2.19 -1.38
C SER A 57 -0.69 -2.27 0.15
N ASP A 58 -0.20 -3.36 0.72
CA ASP A 58 -0.13 -3.54 2.16
C ASP A 58 1.11 -4.36 2.56
N MET A 59 1.47 -4.28 3.82
CA MET A 59 2.55 -5.06 4.42
C MET A 59 1.97 -5.97 5.49
N SER A 60 2.48 -7.20 5.55
CA SER A 60 2.03 -8.16 6.56
C SER A 60 2.33 -7.67 7.97
N PRO A 61 1.55 -8.11 8.97
CA PRO A 61 1.75 -7.71 10.37
C PRO A 61 3.19 -7.89 10.87
N ASP A 62 3.84 -9.00 10.50
CA ASP A 62 5.23 -9.34 10.84
C ASP A 62 6.30 -8.63 10.01
N GLY A 63 5.92 -7.85 8.99
CA GLY A 63 6.85 -7.16 8.10
C GLY A 63 7.68 -8.07 7.18
N GLN A 64 7.29 -9.32 6.96
CA GLN A 64 8.00 -10.24 6.06
C GLN A 64 7.49 -10.18 4.62
N TYR A 65 6.20 -9.91 4.41
CA TYR A 65 5.55 -10.00 3.12
C TYR A 65 4.99 -8.66 2.67
N LEU A 66 5.03 -8.44 1.37
CA LEU A 66 4.44 -7.30 0.70
C LEU A 66 3.37 -7.78 -0.27
N CYS A 67 2.15 -7.28 -0.12
CA CYS A 67 1.11 -7.38 -1.12
C CYS A 67 1.08 -6.05 -1.89
N TYR A 68 1.34 -6.06 -3.19
CA TYR A 68 1.42 -4.85 -3.98
C TYR A 68 0.56 -4.91 -5.23
N PHE A 69 -0.09 -3.78 -5.53
CA PHE A 69 -0.73 -3.56 -6.81
C PHE A 69 0.23 -2.84 -7.74
N ALA A 70 0.45 -3.40 -8.93
CA ALA A 70 1.33 -2.85 -9.94
C ALA A 70 0.66 -2.77 -11.31
N HIS A 71 1.10 -1.76 -12.08
CA HIS A 71 0.78 -1.61 -13.49
C HIS A 71 2.08 -1.45 -14.28
N LYS A 72 2.32 -2.40 -15.18
CA LYS A 72 3.47 -2.45 -16.09
C LYS A 72 2.95 -2.64 -17.52
N PRO A 73 2.74 -1.55 -18.28
CA PRO A 73 2.17 -1.61 -19.64
C PRO A 73 2.93 -2.51 -20.63
N SER A 74 4.23 -2.71 -20.41
CA SER A 74 5.08 -3.58 -21.24
C SER A 74 5.15 -5.03 -20.73
N ALA A 75 4.27 -5.44 -19.82
CA ALA A 75 4.21 -6.82 -19.37
C ALA A 75 3.44 -7.67 -20.39
N ILE A 76 3.99 -8.83 -20.70
CA ILE A 76 3.37 -9.88 -21.52
C ILE A 76 3.11 -11.13 -20.66
N TRP A 77 2.90 -10.91 -19.37
CA TRP A 77 2.73 -11.99 -18.38
C TRP A 77 1.31 -12.53 -18.47
N GLU A 78 1.13 -13.79 -18.06
CA GLU A 78 -0.18 -14.46 -18.02
C GLU A 78 -1.23 -13.64 -17.25
N HIS A 79 -0.81 -12.89 -16.24
CA HIS A 79 -1.69 -12.15 -15.34
C HIS A 79 -1.99 -10.73 -15.84
N GLY A 80 -1.55 -10.37 -17.04
CA GLY A 80 -1.76 -9.06 -17.65
C GLY A 80 -0.80 -7.97 -17.15
N ASP A 81 -1.06 -6.74 -17.59
CA ASP A 81 -0.27 -5.55 -17.29
C ASP A 81 -0.61 -4.91 -15.93
N ALA A 82 -1.82 -5.14 -15.41
CA ALA A 82 -2.28 -4.73 -14.10
C ALA A 82 -2.55 -5.96 -13.22
N TYR A 83 -1.81 -6.08 -12.12
CA TYR A 83 -1.84 -7.28 -11.30
C TYR A 83 -1.60 -6.98 -9.82
N ILE A 84 -2.08 -7.89 -8.97
CA ILE A 84 -1.72 -7.99 -7.56
C ILE A 84 -0.65 -9.07 -7.43
N ALA A 85 0.38 -8.81 -6.64
CA ALA A 85 1.39 -9.79 -6.32
C ALA A 85 1.76 -9.75 -4.84
N ILE A 86 2.16 -10.90 -4.33
CA ILE A 86 2.68 -11.11 -2.98
C ILE A 86 4.15 -11.50 -3.10
N SER A 87 5.03 -10.80 -2.41
CA SER A 87 6.47 -11.10 -2.37
C SER A 87 7.00 -11.06 -0.94
N LYS A 88 8.24 -11.53 -0.75
CA LYS A 88 9.01 -11.23 0.47
C LYS A 88 9.58 -9.82 0.36
N LEU A 89 9.48 -9.01 1.41
CA LEU A 89 10.12 -7.69 1.45
C LEU A 89 11.65 -7.85 1.58
N PRO A 90 12.49 -7.11 0.82
CA PRO A 90 12.18 -6.00 -0.09
C PRO A 90 12.16 -6.39 -1.59
N TRP A 91 11.93 -7.66 -1.90
CA TRP A 91 11.94 -8.18 -3.26
C TRP A 91 10.57 -8.03 -3.95
N LEU A 92 10.57 -8.11 -5.28
CA LEU A 92 9.35 -8.10 -6.11
C LEU A 92 9.16 -9.42 -6.87
N THR A 93 9.96 -10.43 -6.57
CA THR A 93 9.72 -11.79 -7.05
C THR A 93 8.47 -12.32 -6.38
N ALA A 94 7.42 -12.57 -7.17
CA ALA A 94 6.12 -12.96 -6.66
C ALA A 94 6.12 -14.42 -6.17
N LEU A 95 5.69 -14.62 -4.92
CA LEU A 95 5.28 -15.92 -4.38
C LEU A 95 3.91 -16.34 -4.89
N HIS A 96 3.05 -15.35 -5.14
CA HIS A 96 1.72 -15.53 -5.71
C HIS A 96 1.34 -14.22 -6.42
N ALA A 97 0.61 -14.32 -7.53
CA ALA A 97 0.10 -13.17 -8.25
C ALA A 97 -1.19 -13.52 -8.98
N PHE A 98 -1.99 -12.51 -9.27
CA PHE A 98 -3.20 -12.64 -10.08
C PHE A 98 -3.52 -11.31 -10.78
N GLY A 99 -4.13 -11.41 -11.96
CA GLY A 99 -4.49 -10.26 -12.76
C GLY A 99 -5.67 -9.48 -12.18
N THR A 100 -5.77 -8.21 -12.53
CA THR A 100 -6.95 -7.38 -12.27
C THR A 100 -7.56 -6.90 -13.58
N CYS A 101 -8.85 -6.56 -13.57
CA CYS A 101 -9.51 -5.96 -14.72
C CYS A 101 -9.11 -4.48 -14.85
N GLY A 102 -7.86 -4.24 -15.27
CA GLY A 102 -7.26 -2.92 -15.39
C GLY A 102 -6.91 -2.28 -14.03
N THR A 103 -6.80 -0.95 -14.02
CA THR A 103 -6.32 -0.17 -12.87
C THR A 103 -7.44 0.33 -11.94
N TRP A 104 -8.62 -0.28 -11.99
CA TRP A 104 -9.77 0.09 -11.14
C TRP A 104 -9.84 -0.70 -9.82
N THR A 105 -8.92 -1.63 -9.59
CA THR A 105 -8.81 -2.35 -8.31
C THR A 105 -8.43 -1.41 -7.15
N ARG A 106 -8.95 -1.70 -5.95
CA ARG A 106 -8.53 -1.04 -4.70
C ARG A 106 -7.28 -1.66 -4.08
N GLY A 107 -6.83 -2.80 -4.59
CA GLY A 107 -5.77 -3.59 -3.96
C GLY A 107 -6.28 -4.47 -2.84
N TYR A 108 -5.35 -5.12 -2.16
CA TYR A 108 -5.65 -6.07 -1.08
C TYR A 108 -4.80 -5.76 0.15
N CYS A 109 -5.36 -6.10 1.29
CA CYS A 109 -4.73 -5.98 2.59
C CYS A 109 -4.61 -7.32 3.29
N PHE A 110 -3.57 -7.47 4.12
CA PHE A 110 -3.37 -8.68 4.91
C PHE A 110 -4.39 -8.80 6.03
N THR A 111 -4.86 -10.02 6.23
CA THR A 111 -5.75 -10.46 7.31
C THR A 111 -5.14 -11.69 7.99
N GLU A 112 -5.65 -12.04 9.17
CA GLU A 112 -5.34 -13.33 9.78
C GLU A 112 -5.77 -14.49 8.86
N ALA A 113 -5.16 -15.67 9.04
CA ALA A 113 -5.49 -16.85 8.26
C ALA A 113 -7.01 -17.15 8.35
N GLY A 114 -7.66 -17.31 7.19
CA GLY A 114 -9.10 -17.56 7.09
C GLY A 114 -9.97 -16.33 6.84
N GLY A 115 -9.44 -15.12 6.95
CA GLY A 115 -10.15 -13.90 6.54
C GLY A 115 -10.04 -13.66 5.03
N SER A 116 -10.64 -14.49 4.19
CA SER A 116 -10.72 -14.25 2.74
C SER A 116 -11.88 -13.31 2.38
N ASP A 117 -11.72 -12.58 1.28
CA ASP A 117 -12.82 -11.93 0.55
C ASP A 117 -13.93 -12.95 0.22
N ASP A 118 -15.15 -12.48 -0.13
CA ASP A 118 -16.24 -13.34 -0.65
C ASP A 118 -15.84 -14.08 -1.95
N ARG A 119 -14.70 -13.71 -2.56
CA ARG A 119 -14.08 -14.45 -3.64
C ARG A 119 -13.20 -15.57 -3.09
N PRO A 120 -13.46 -16.84 -3.45
CA PRO A 120 -12.58 -17.94 -3.08
C PRO A 120 -11.20 -17.72 -3.71
N MET A 121 -10.24 -17.29 -2.90
CA MET A 121 -8.82 -17.30 -3.27
C MET A 121 -8.24 -18.67 -2.99
N ALA A 122 -7.39 -19.16 -3.89
CA ALA A 122 -6.58 -20.34 -3.61
C ALA A 122 -5.75 -20.10 -2.33
N LYS A 123 -5.51 -21.17 -1.57
CA LYS A 123 -4.71 -21.11 -0.35
C LYS A 123 -3.35 -20.47 -0.66
N LEU A 124 -3.08 -19.33 -0.02
CA LEU A 124 -1.84 -18.59 -0.24
C LEU A 124 -0.64 -19.33 0.37
N PRO A 125 0.57 -19.22 -0.23
CA PRO A 125 1.79 -19.86 0.27
C PRO A 125 2.41 -19.07 1.44
N ILE A 126 1.59 -18.45 2.29
CA ILE A 126 1.96 -17.59 3.41
C ILE A 126 0.93 -17.74 4.54
N PRO A 127 1.26 -17.39 5.81
CA PRO A 127 0.36 -17.59 6.94
C PRO A 127 -0.75 -16.53 7.07
N TYR A 128 -1.01 -15.75 6.02
CA TYR A 128 -1.99 -14.65 6.04
C TYR A 128 -3.05 -14.82 4.96
N GLY A 129 -4.25 -14.31 5.24
CA GLY A 129 -5.29 -14.08 4.24
C GLY A 129 -5.12 -12.73 3.54
N LEU A 130 -5.93 -12.52 2.52
CA LEU A 130 -6.08 -11.24 1.85
C LEU A 130 -7.56 -10.86 1.78
N ARG A 131 -7.83 -9.57 1.96
CA ARG A 131 -9.15 -8.97 1.77
C ARG A 131 -9.04 -7.72 0.91
N SER A 132 -10.04 -7.46 0.06
CA SER A 132 -10.07 -6.23 -0.73
C SER A 132 -10.01 -4.99 0.18
N ILE A 133 -9.22 -3.99 -0.23
CA ILE A 133 -9.16 -2.72 0.49
C ILE A 133 -10.50 -2.00 0.30
N PRO A 134 -11.17 -1.56 1.38
CA PRO A 134 -12.45 -0.88 1.28
C PRO A 134 -12.34 0.42 0.47
N ALA A 135 -13.40 0.77 -0.25
CA ALA A 135 -13.52 2.01 -1.02
C ALA A 135 -13.77 3.21 -0.08
N ILE A 136 -12.74 3.57 0.69
CA ILE A 136 -12.71 4.71 1.60
C ILE A 136 -11.36 5.43 1.47
N GLN A 137 -11.36 6.76 1.50
CA GLN A 137 -10.11 7.52 1.49
C GLN A 137 -9.26 7.16 2.70
N PHE A 138 -7.96 7.06 2.46
CA PHE A 138 -6.95 6.79 3.49
C PHE A 138 -7.11 5.45 4.22
N ALA A 139 -7.63 4.42 3.53
CA ALA A 139 -7.82 3.09 4.12
C ALA A 139 -6.55 2.52 4.79
N ASN A 140 -5.38 2.71 4.17
CA ASN A 140 -4.11 2.27 4.73
C ASN A 140 -3.72 3.08 5.98
N GLU A 141 -3.81 4.39 5.90
CA GLU A 141 -3.49 5.28 7.02
C GLU A 141 -4.40 4.99 8.21
N ARG A 142 -5.72 4.81 8.00
CA ARG A 142 -6.69 4.43 9.04
C ARG A 142 -6.27 3.14 9.75
N ARG A 143 -5.86 2.12 8.99
CA ARG A 143 -5.36 0.85 9.54
C ARG A 143 -4.02 0.98 10.27
N ARG A 144 -3.33 2.11 10.13
CA ARG A 144 -2.01 2.41 10.72
C ARG A 144 -2.07 3.56 11.72
N GLY A 145 -3.22 3.70 12.38
CA GLY A 145 -3.41 4.59 13.53
C GLY A 145 -3.55 6.07 13.16
N TRP A 146 -3.82 6.39 11.90
CA TRP A 146 -4.27 7.73 11.56
C TRP A 146 -5.74 7.87 11.89
N VAL A 147 -6.11 9.01 12.46
CA VAL A 147 -7.46 9.33 12.87
C VAL A 147 -8.00 10.41 11.95
N GLU A 148 -9.26 10.29 11.56
CA GLU A 148 -9.91 11.33 10.77
C GLU A 148 -10.11 12.60 11.60
N GLU A 149 -9.88 13.75 10.99
CA GLU A 149 -10.13 15.03 11.64
C GLU A 149 -11.64 15.30 11.72
N GLY A 150 -12.12 15.83 12.85
CA GLY A 150 -13.56 16.01 13.09
C GLY A 150 -14.27 16.97 12.14
N ASN A 151 -13.52 17.84 11.45
CA ASN A 151 -14.03 18.76 10.42
C ASN A 151 -13.95 18.16 8.99
N SER A 152 -13.57 16.89 8.85
CA SER A 152 -13.55 16.23 7.54
C SER A 152 -14.98 16.14 6.98
N PRO A 153 -15.19 16.39 5.69
CA PRO A 153 -16.51 16.26 5.07
C PRO A 153 -17.09 14.87 5.31
N ALA A 154 -18.40 14.76 5.50
CA ALA A 154 -19.07 13.47 5.62
C ALA A 154 -18.99 12.69 4.28
N ARG A 155 -19.06 11.36 4.35
CA ARG A 155 -19.12 10.53 3.15
C ARG A 155 -20.47 10.74 2.45
N ASP A 156 -20.42 11.02 1.15
CA ASP A 156 -21.60 11.05 0.29
C ASP A 156 -22.06 9.60 0.02
N PRO A 157 -23.30 9.21 0.38
CA PRO A 157 -23.85 7.90 0.06
C PRO A 157 -23.90 7.60 -1.45
N GLY A 158 -23.97 8.63 -2.30
CA GLY A 158 -23.91 8.52 -3.76
C GLY A 158 -22.50 8.30 -4.30
N ASP A 159 -21.46 8.59 -3.52
CA ASP A 159 -20.06 8.36 -3.88
C ASP A 159 -19.59 7.00 -3.36
N ALA A 160 -19.98 5.95 -4.09
CA ALA A 160 -19.59 4.57 -3.76
C ALA A 160 -18.06 4.39 -3.63
N TRP A 161 -17.28 5.23 -4.31
CA TRP A 161 -15.83 5.18 -4.37
C TRP A 161 -15.11 6.10 -3.37
N ASP A 162 -15.86 6.93 -2.64
CA ASP A 162 -15.33 7.94 -1.72
C ASP A 162 -14.25 8.81 -2.37
N GLN A 163 -14.40 9.16 -3.65
CA GLN A 163 -13.35 9.82 -4.42
C GLN A 163 -13.38 11.36 -4.31
N HIS A 164 -14.52 11.95 -3.93
CA HIS A 164 -14.71 13.41 -3.89
C HIS A 164 -14.73 14.02 -2.47
N ARG A 165 -14.67 13.21 -1.41
CA ARG A 165 -14.86 13.64 -0.02
C ARG A 165 -13.79 14.59 0.53
N HIS A 166 -12.59 14.63 -0.06
CA HIS A 166 -11.45 15.41 0.45
C HIS A 166 -11.17 15.23 1.96
N ALA A 167 -11.15 13.97 2.44
CA ALA A 167 -10.94 13.65 3.84
C ALA A 167 -9.59 14.17 4.37
N ARG A 168 -9.55 14.50 5.66
CA ARG A 168 -8.34 14.92 6.37
C ARG A 168 -8.01 13.94 7.47
N MET A 169 -6.75 13.53 7.53
CA MET A 169 -6.26 12.58 8.53
C MET A 169 -5.18 13.24 9.36
N ARG A 170 -5.17 12.91 10.66
CA ARG A 170 -4.15 13.35 11.61
C ARG A 170 -3.52 12.16 12.32
N LYS A 171 -2.25 12.31 12.69
CA LYS A 171 -1.51 11.36 13.52
C LYS A 171 -0.69 12.10 14.57
N PRO A 172 -1.09 12.06 15.85
CA PRO A 172 -0.32 12.61 16.94
C PRO A 172 1.04 11.92 17.07
N GLN A 173 2.07 12.69 17.42
CA GLN A 173 3.37 12.16 17.77
C GLN A 173 3.26 11.35 19.08
N PRO A 174 3.74 10.10 19.13
CA PRO A 174 3.83 9.36 20.38
C PRO A 174 4.66 10.15 21.41
N CYS A 175 4.10 10.36 22.60
CA CYS A 175 4.75 11.07 23.72
C CYS A 175 5.25 12.49 23.39
N GLY A 176 4.71 13.13 22.35
CA GLY A 176 5.12 14.47 21.92
C GLY A 176 3.93 15.41 21.71
N THR A 177 4.22 16.63 21.28
CA THR A 177 3.21 17.68 21.04
C THR A 177 2.91 17.90 19.56
N ARG A 178 3.64 17.24 18.65
CA ARG A 178 3.47 17.42 17.21
C ARG A 178 2.32 16.57 16.69
N VAL A 179 1.67 17.06 15.64
CA VAL A 179 0.64 16.33 14.89
C VAL A 179 1.01 16.37 13.41
N LEU A 180 1.03 15.20 12.77
CA LEU A 180 1.12 15.11 11.32
C LEU A 180 -0.29 15.17 10.74
N CYS A 181 -0.47 15.94 9.68
CA CYS A 181 -1.72 16.01 8.93
C CYS A 181 -1.47 15.56 7.49
N VAL A 182 -2.41 14.81 6.92
CA VAL A 182 -2.46 14.52 5.49
C VAL A 182 -3.87 14.77 4.98
N GLU A 183 -3.96 15.50 3.89
CA GLU A 183 -5.22 15.82 3.22
C GLU A 183 -5.24 15.23 1.82
N SER A 184 -6.43 14.92 1.33
CA SER A 184 -6.60 14.42 -0.03
C SER A 184 -6.58 15.61 -0.99
N VAL A 185 -5.52 15.71 -1.79
CA VAL A 185 -5.40 16.72 -2.87
C VAL A 185 -6.23 16.39 -4.11
N GLY A 186 -7.23 15.50 -3.99
CA GLY A 186 -8.09 15.03 -5.07
C GLY A 186 -7.59 13.71 -5.70
N TRP A 187 -8.56 12.85 -6.03
CA TRP A 187 -8.45 11.51 -6.62
C TRP A 187 -7.58 10.50 -5.83
N ALA A 188 -8.24 9.61 -5.07
CA ALA A 188 -7.64 8.49 -4.32
C ALA A 188 -7.93 7.11 -4.96
#